data_AF-A0A0F3NBE4-F1
#
_entry.id   AF-A0A0F3NBE4-F1
#
_cell.length_a   1.000
_cell.length_b   1.000
_cell.length_c   1.000
_cell.angle_alpha   90.00
_cell.angle_beta   90.00
_cell.angle_gamma   90.00
#
_symmetry.space_group_name_H-M   'P 1'
#
loop_
_entity.id
_entity.type
_entity.pdbx_description
1 polymer ?
#
loop_
_entity_poly.entity_id
_entity_poly.type
_entity_poly.pdbx_seq_one_letter_code
_entity_poly.pdbx_strand_id
1 'polypeptide(L)'
;MNPVVMGRVKGKIDSGLSVLGVLVHGDAAFIGQGVVAEGLNIGGVEGYTTGGIVHIVVNNQVGFTTSPNSARTSLYCSDVARIIDAPVFHVNGDDPEAVVAVTKLAMEYRDKFKKDVVIDVVCYRRYGHNEGDEPMFTQPLMYKCIAQHRTVAGSYGDKLVAEGVVSTQEIEEFRKKFRAELDKAHAAVSAYKPMKADWFEGCWKGLRYAVPGCFDDYMSDTGVAGERLLALMEAMCSIPEGISLDKKVSRMLNARLNGVKSDSIDWGAGEALAFASLLAENKRVRLSGEDCGRGTFSHRHARLIDQATGAEYLPLNNLGVEQAKFEVFNSPLSEFAVMGFEYGYSLDSPDVLVIWEAQFGDFANGAQVVIDQFIAAAETKWLRSSGLVLLLPHGYEGQGPEHSSARIERYLQLCAEDNMQVVNCTTPANYFHVLRRQLHRDFRKPLVIFTPKSLLRNRMAVSKLSCFEGGFQPVIGEVMSHDHAQVKRVVISSGKVYYDLLEARGDRQDVVLLRLEQYYPFPEEILAKELAKYPSAEVIWCQEEHFNMGGWDFVRPRIEKSMKLANLKGVVAYIGRAESASTAAGYARAHEEERKCFIDKVFA
;
A
#
# COMPACT_ATOMS: atom_id res chain seq x y z
N MET A 1 -8.63 -10.44 1.89
CA MET A 1 -9.90 -9.69 2.00
C MET A 1 -10.13 -9.17 3.43
N ASN A 2 -10.01 -9.99 4.47
CA ASN A 2 -10.31 -9.59 5.86
C ASN A 2 -9.76 -8.21 6.28
N PRO A 3 -8.43 -7.97 6.22
CA PRO A 3 -7.88 -6.67 6.61
C PRO A 3 -8.38 -5.52 5.72
N VAL A 4 -8.63 -5.76 4.43
CA VAL A 4 -9.21 -4.75 3.52
C VAL A 4 -10.58 -4.31 4.01
N VAL A 5 -11.45 -5.25 4.40
CA VAL A 5 -12.78 -4.91 4.95
C VAL A 5 -12.64 -4.14 6.26
N MET A 6 -11.72 -4.54 7.13
CA MET A 6 -11.47 -3.83 8.39
C MET A 6 -11.04 -2.37 8.14
N GLY A 7 -10.12 -2.15 7.21
CA GLY A 7 -9.69 -0.81 6.80
C GLY A 7 -10.83 0.02 6.23
N ARG A 8 -11.68 -0.57 5.39
CA ARG A 8 -12.89 0.07 4.86
C ARG A 8 -13.87 0.48 5.96
N VAL A 9 -14.12 -0.42 6.92
CA VAL A 9 -14.97 -0.13 8.10
C VAL A 9 -14.39 1.05 8.87
N LYS A 10 -13.08 1.05 9.12
CA LYS A 10 -12.40 2.13 9.82
C LYS A 10 -12.51 3.46 9.06
N GLY A 11 -12.22 3.50 7.76
CA GLY A 11 -12.32 4.71 6.95
C GLY A 11 -13.74 5.32 6.98
N LYS A 12 -14.77 4.47 6.92
CA LYS A 12 -16.17 4.92 7.05
C LYS A 12 -16.51 5.42 8.45
N ILE A 13 -16.04 4.76 9.52
CA ILE A 13 -16.20 5.25 10.90
C ILE A 13 -15.57 6.63 11.07
N ASP A 14 -14.35 6.81 10.55
CA ASP A 14 -13.63 8.08 10.64
C ASP A 14 -14.27 9.18 9.78
N SER A 15 -15.10 8.83 8.81
CA SER A 15 -15.97 9.77 8.08
C SER A 15 -17.27 10.13 8.81
N GLY A 16 -17.48 9.61 10.03
CA GLY A 16 -18.65 9.87 10.87
C GLY A 16 -19.82 8.92 10.67
N LEU A 17 -19.65 7.82 9.91
CA LEU A 17 -20.72 6.84 9.70
C LEU A 17 -20.77 5.80 10.83
N SER A 18 -21.97 5.35 11.16
CA SER A 18 -22.17 4.15 11.99
C SER A 18 -22.05 2.90 11.11
N VAL A 19 -21.07 2.04 11.41
CA VAL A 19 -20.71 0.90 10.55
C VAL A 19 -20.58 -0.37 11.36
N LEU A 20 -21.13 -1.46 10.81
CA LEU A 20 -20.91 -2.83 11.26
C LEU A 20 -20.05 -3.55 10.23
N GLY A 21 -18.91 -4.08 10.66
CA GLY A 21 -18.12 -5.00 9.85
C GLY A 21 -18.59 -6.44 10.04
N VAL A 22 -18.77 -7.15 8.93
CA VAL A 22 -19.07 -8.59 8.91
C VAL A 22 -18.06 -9.29 8.01
N LEU A 23 -17.45 -10.36 8.50
CA LEU A 23 -16.54 -11.19 7.74
C LEU A 23 -17.05 -12.63 7.70
N VAL A 24 -17.10 -13.21 6.50
CA VAL A 24 -17.53 -14.59 6.30
C VAL A 24 -16.34 -15.44 5.87
N HIS A 25 -16.17 -16.60 6.50
CA HIS A 25 -15.02 -17.47 6.32
C HIS A 25 -15.47 -18.91 6.05
N GLY A 26 -14.65 -19.69 5.34
CA GLY A 26 -14.72 -21.16 5.39
C GLY A 26 -13.86 -21.70 6.53
N ASP A 27 -14.23 -22.83 7.12
CA ASP A 27 -13.55 -23.43 8.28
C ASP A 27 -12.06 -23.66 8.05
N ALA A 28 -11.68 -24.27 6.93
CA ALA A 28 -10.28 -24.58 6.64
C ALA A 28 -9.44 -23.31 6.43
N ALA A 29 -10.00 -22.29 5.77
CA ALA A 29 -9.31 -21.04 5.52
C ALA A 29 -9.18 -20.17 6.79
N PHE A 30 -10.20 -20.18 7.65
CA PHE A 30 -10.23 -19.36 8.87
C PHE A 30 -9.07 -19.70 9.82
N ILE A 31 -8.79 -20.98 10.00
CA ILE A 31 -7.68 -21.45 10.87
C ILE A 31 -6.34 -21.56 10.13
N GLY A 32 -6.36 -21.78 8.81
CA GLY A 32 -5.16 -22.11 8.04
C GLY A 32 -4.43 -20.92 7.42
N GLN A 33 -5.05 -19.74 7.34
CA GLN A 33 -4.44 -18.56 6.73
C GLN A 33 -3.92 -17.59 7.81
N GLY A 34 -2.60 -17.35 7.83
CA GLY A 34 -1.95 -16.50 8.84
C GLY A 34 -2.51 -15.07 8.93
N VAL A 35 -2.97 -14.51 7.81
CA VAL A 35 -3.59 -13.19 7.75
C VAL A 35 -4.87 -13.06 8.59
N VAL A 36 -5.54 -14.18 8.92
CA VAL A 36 -6.69 -14.16 9.84
C VAL A 36 -6.23 -13.83 11.25
N ALA A 37 -5.17 -14.48 11.73
CA ALA A 37 -4.59 -14.22 13.03
C ALA A 37 -4.01 -12.80 13.10
N GLU A 38 -3.30 -12.36 12.06
CA GLU A 38 -2.82 -10.98 11.97
C GLU A 38 -3.98 -9.97 12.01
N GLY A 39 -5.05 -10.20 11.24
CA GLY A 39 -6.24 -9.37 11.22
C GLY A 39 -6.93 -9.24 12.58
N LEU A 40 -7.16 -10.38 13.26
CA LEU A 40 -7.72 -10.39 14.61
C LEU A 40 -6.83 -9.60 15.59
N ASN A 41 -5.51 -9.80 15.53
CA ASN A 41 -4.56 -9.09 16.38
C ASN A 41 -4.60 -7.57 16.17
N ILE A 42 -4.60 -7.09 14.92
CA ILE A 42 -4.62 -5.64 14.66
C ILE A 42 -5.95 -4.99 15.02
N GLY A 43 -7.08 -5.72 15.02
CA GLY A 43 -8.41 -5.18 15.29
C GLY A 43 -8.57 -4.53 16.68
N GLY A 44 -7.70 -4.87 17.64
CA GLY A 44 -7.64 -4.27 18.98
C GLY A 44 -6.63 -3.14 19.15
N VAL A 45 -5.80 -2.84 18.14
CA VAL A 45 -4.70 -1.87 18.24
C VAL A 45 -5.20 -0.45 17.90
N GLU A 46 -4.66 0.55 18.60
CA GLU A 46 -4.94 1.96 18.31
C GLU A 46 -4.65 2.28 16.83
N GLY A 47 -5.55 3.03 16.20
CA GLY A 47 -5.45 3.37 14.77
C GLY A 47 -6.06 2.32 13.83
N TYR A 48 -6.31 1.10 14.31
CA TYR A 48 -6.88 -0.02 13.54
C TYR A 48 -8.25 -0.48 14.05
N THR A 49 -8.62 -0.10 15.28
CA THR A 49 -9.88 -0.53 15.89
C THR A 49 -11.12 -0.16 15.07
N THR A 50 -11.97 -1.16 14.83
CA THR A 50 -13.22 -1.07 14.05
C THR A 50 -14.48 -1.08 14.94
N GLY A 51 -14.29 -1.06 16.26
CA GLY A 51 -15.38 -1.25 17.24
C GLY A 51 -15.95 -2.67 17.26
N GLY A 52 -15.16 -3.66 16.82
CA GLY A 52 -15.53 -5.08 16.78
C GLY A 52 -16.11 -5.52 15.44
N ILE A 53 -15.64 -6.64 14.91
CA ILE A 53 -16.13 -7.31 13.71
C ILE A 53 -16.94 -8.56 14.09
N VAL A 54 -18.03 -8.82 13.37
CA VAL A 54 -18.77 -10.09 13.49
C VAL A 54 -18.21 -11.08 12.47
N HIS A 55 -17.64 -12.17 12.94
CA HIS A 55 -17.10 -13.24 12.10
C HIS A 55 -18.11 -14.37 12.02
N ILE A 56 -18.44 -14.80 10.81
CA ILE A 56 -19.29 -15.96 10.56
C ILE A 56 -18.43 -17.01 9.85
N VAL A 57 -18.22 -18.15 10.50
CA VAL A 57 -17.53 -19.29 9.90
C VAL A 57 -18.57 -20.26 9.37
N VAL A 58 -18.58 -20.47 8.05
CA VAL A 58 -19.37 -21.50 7.39
C VAL A 58 -18.58 -22.81 7.51
N ASN A 59 -18.77 -23.50 8.63
CA ASN A 59 -18.06 -24.71 8.96
C ASN A 59 -18.77 -25.91 8.38
N ASN A 60 -18.55 -26.12 7.08
CA ASN A 60 -19.08 -27.26 6.34
C ASN A 60 -18.27 -28.55 6.54
N GLN A 61 -17.27 -28.50 7.43
CA GLN A 61 -16.42 -29.60 7.86
C GLN A 61 -15.52 -30.19 6.77
N VAL A 62 -15.26 -29.47 5.67
CA VAL A 62 -14.36 -29.93 4.60
C VAL A 62 -13.79 -28.78 3.76
N GLY A 63 -12.46 -28.67 3.72
CA GLY A 63 -11.74 -27.73 2.85
C GLY A 63 -11.29 -28.42 1.56
N PHE A 64 -11.98 -28.16 0.44
CA PHE A 64 -11.78 -28.92 -0.81
C PHE A 64 -12.02 -30.43 -0.60
N THR A 65 -10.95 -31.21 -0.48
CA THR A 65 -10.93 -32.66 -0.15
C THR A 65 -10.27 -32.94 1.21
N THR A 66 -9.86 -31.91 1.95
CA THR A 66 -9.18 -32.03 3.23
C THR A 66 -10.19 -32.06 4.38
N SER A 67 -10.14 -33.10 5.19
CA SER A 67 -10.98 -33.25 6.37
C SER A 67 -10.47 -32.42 7.56
N PRO A 68 -11.29 -32.17 8.59
CA PRO A 68 -10.92 -31.35 9.74
C PRO A 68 -9.63 -31.79 10.44
N ASN A 69 -9.45 -33.10 10.62
CA ASN A 69 -8.28 -33.70 11.28
C ASN A 69 -6.96 -33.47 10.52
N SER A 70 -7.03 -33.11 9.23
CA SER A 70 -5.87 -32.77 8.41
C SER A 70 -5.76 -31.26 8.15
N ALA A 71 -6.79 -30.48 8.48
CA ALA A 71 -6.80 -29.03 8.27
C ALA A 71 -6.28 -28.24 9.49
N ARG A 72 -6.30 -28.83 10.70
CA ARG A 72 -5.94 -28.14 11.95
C ARG A 72 -5.54 -29.11 13.06
N THR A 73 -4.82 -28.59 14.05
CA THR A 73 -4.37 -29.33 15.25
C THR A 73 -5.32 -29.17 16.44
N SER A 74 -6.08 -28.07 16.48
CA SER A 74 -7.06 -27.79 17.53
C SER A 74 -8.43 -28.39 17.19
N LEU A 75 -9.32 -28.45 18.18
CA LEU A 75 -10.66 -29.04 18.00
C LEU A 75 -11.51 -28.21 17.03
N TYR A 76 -11.60 -26.90 17.27
CA TYR A 76 -12.48 -26.02 16.51
C TYR A 76 -11.70 -25.20 15.47
N CYS A 77 -12.33 -24.96 14.31
CA CYS A 77 -11.78 -24.05 13.31
C CYS A 77 -11.72 -22.60 13.82
N SER A 78 -12.56 -22.26 14.80
CA SER A 78 -12.64 -20.95 15.43
C SER A 78 -11.64 -20.72 16.57
N ASP A 79 -10.78 -21.70 16.88
CA ASP A 79 -9.80 -21.55 17.97
C ASP A 79 -8.75 -20.46 17.70
N VAL A 80 -8.59 -20.02 16.45
CA VAL A 80 -7.78 -18.82 16.10
C VAL A 80 -8.29 -17.56 16.81
N ALA A 81 -9.58 -17.47 17.13
CA ALA A 81 -10.17 -16.31 17.80
C ALA A 81 -9.72 -16.16 19.25
N ARG A 82 -9.17 -17.22 19.86
CA ARG A 82 -8.66 -17.21 21.23
C ARG A 82 -7.46 -16.29 21.42
N ILE A 83 -6.74 -15.93 20.35
CA ILE A 83 -5.59 -15.04 20.44
C ILE A 83 -5.95 -13.64 20.94
N ILE A 84 -7.23 -13.24 20.82
CA ILE A 84 -7.75 -11.95 21.30
C ILE A 84 -8.85 -12.12 22.36
N ASP A 85 -9.00 -13.33 22.93
CA ASP A 85 -10.08 -13.67 23.87
C ASP A 85 -11.50 -13.36 23.34
N ALA A 86 -11.71 -13.47 22.01
CA ALA A 86 -13.03 -13.25 21.42
C ALA A 86 -13.98 -14.41 21.76
N PRO A 87 -15.25 -14.13 22.15
CA PRO A 87 -16.23 -15.18 22.35
C PRO A 87 -16.54 -15.88 21.03
N VAL A 88 -16.72 -17.20 21.14
CA VAL A 88 -17.09 -18.08 20.04
C VAL A 88 -18.41 -18.77 20.37
N PHE A 89 -19.39 -18.60 19.51
CA PHE A 89 -20.66 -19.32 19.59
C PHE A 89 -20.70 -20.40 18.52
N HIS A 90 -20.67 -21.66 18.94
CA HIS A 90 -20.90 -22.80 18.05
C HIS A 90 -22.39 -23.07 17.95
N VAL A 91 -22.91 -23.20 16.74
CA VAL A 91 -24.34 -23.41 16.51
C VAL A 91 -24.58 -24.42 15.40
N ASN A 92 -25.57 -25.29 15.60
CA ASN A 92 -25.96 -26.27 14.59
C ASN A 92 -26.71 -25.58 13.45
N GLY A 93 -26.17 -25.68 12.23
CA GLY A 93 -26.77 -25.10 11.02
C GLY A 93 -28.09 -25.75 10.60
N ASP A 94 -28.43 -26.93 11.12
CA ASP A 94 -29.75 -27.56 10.94
C ASP A 94 -30.85 -26.96 11.85
N ASP A 95 -30.50 -26.05 12.77
CA ASP A 95 -31.44 -25.31 13.63
C ASP A 95 -31.41 -23.79 13.31
N PRO A 96 -32.23 -23.33 12.34
CA PRO A 96 -32.26 -21.93 11.94
C PRO A 96 -32.65 -20.96 13.08
N GLU A 97 -33.48 -21.39 14.04
CA GLU A 97 -33.89 -20.55 15.16
C GLU A 97 -32.73 -20.30 16.12
N ALA A 98 -31.94 -21.35 16.42
CA ALA A 98 -30.73 -21.21 17.22
C ALA A 98 -29.69 -20.32 16.52
N VAL A 99 -29.51 -20.45 15.20
CA VAL A 99 -28.62 -19.58 14.41
C VAL A 99 -29.03 -18.11 14.55
N VAL A 100 -30.32 -17.81 14.44
CA VAL A 100 -30.86 -16.44 14.64
C VAL A 100 -30.62 -15.96 16.07
N ALA A 101 -30.88 -16.80 17.09
CA ALA A 101 -30.69 -16.45 18.49
C ALA A 101 -29.22 -16.11 18.81
N VAL A 102 -28.29 -16.95 18.35
CA VAL A 102 -26.84 -16.73 18.51
C VAL A 102 -26.38 -15.48 17.76
N THR A 103 -26.92 -15.24 16.55
CA THR A 103 -26.59 -14.03 15.79
C THR A 103 -27.01 -12.76 16.54
N LYS A 104 -28.20 -12.75 17.16
CA LYS A 104 -28.64 -11.63 18.00
C LYS A 104 -27.73 -11.44 19.21
N LEU A 105 -27.36 -12.51 19.91
CA LEU A 105 -26.46 -12.46 21.05
C LEU A 105 -25.06 -11.95 20.66
N ALA A 106 -24.52 -12.39 19.52
CA ALA A 106 -23.25 -11.91 19.00
C ALA A 106 -23.30 -10.41 18.67
N MET A 107 -24.39 -9.95 18.05
CA MET A 107 -24.63 -8.53 17.79
C MET A 107 -24.70 -7.69 19.07
N GLU A 108 -25.42 -8.16 20.09
CA GLU A 108 -25.51 -7.51 21.40
C GLU A 108 -24.14 -7.46 22.11
N TYR A 109 -23.37 -8.55 22.06
CA TYR A 109 -22.00 -8.58 22.59
C TYR A 109 -21.13 -7.53 21.89
N ARG A 110 -21.10 -7.54 20.55
CA ARG A 110 -20.29 -6.60 19.77
C ARG A 110 -20.71 -5.17 20.08
N ASP A 111 -22.01 -4.87 20.15
CA ASP A 111 -22.48 -3.52 20.43
C ASP A 111 -22.12 -3.05 21.84
N LYS A 112 -22.25 -3.93 22.84
CA LYS A 112 -21.94 -3.62 24.24
C LYS A 112 -20.44 -3.47 24.53
N PHE A 113 -19.62 -4.36 23.98
CA PHE A 113 -18.20 -4.46 24.33
C PHE A 113 -17.25 -3.89 23.26
N LYS A 114 -17.76 -3.62 22.05
CA LYS A 114 -16.99 -3.11 20.90
C LYS A 114 -15.78 -3.98 20.56
N LYS A 115 -15.96 -5.31 20.67
CA LYS A 115 -14.95 -6.34 20.40
C LYS A 115 -15.46 -7.34 19.36
N ASP A 116 -14.51 -8.02 18.72
CA ASP A 116 -14.80 -9.08 17.75
C ASP A 116 -15.55 -10.24 18.41
N VAL A 117 -16.38 -10.91 17.62
CA VAL A 117 -17.17 -12.08 18.03
C VAL A 117 -17.27 -13.07 16.88
N VAL A 118 -17.20 -14.36 17.19
CA VAL A 118 -17.24 -15.42 16.17
C VAL A 118 -18.48 -16.28 16.34
N ILE A 119 -19.16 -16.54 15.23
CA ILE A 119 -20.24 -17.51 15.10
C ILE A 119 -19.71 -18.65 14.22
N ASP A 120 -19.52 -19.83 14.82
CA ASP A 120 -19.15 -21.06 14.12
C ASP A 120 -20.43 -21.84 13.77
N VAL A 121 -20.88 -21.70 12.51
CA VAL A 121 -22.08 -22.37 12.01
C VAL A 121 -21.68 -23.74 11.47
N VAL A 122 -21.86 -24.76 12.30
CA VAL A 122 -21.55 -26.15 11.97
C VAL A 122 -22.60 -26.69 11.02
N CYS A 123 -22.22 -26.94 9.77
CA CYS A 123 -23.10 -27.35 8.68
C CYS A 123 -22.43 -28.44 7.83
N TYR A 124 -22.88 -28.60 6.59
CA TYR A 124 -22.34 -29.56 5.63
C TYR A 124 -22.35 -28.98 4.21
N ARG A 125 -21.51 -29.53 3.33
CA ARG A 125 -21.50 -29.21 1.90
C ARG A 125 -22.30 -30.25 1.12
N ARG A 126 -23.40 -29.85 0.47
CA ARG A 126 -24.32 -30.79 -0.21
C ARG A 126 -23.67 -31.51 -1.39
N TYR A 127 -22.85 -30.80 -2.15
CA TYR A 127 -22.17 -31.28 -3.36
C TYR A 127 -20.64 -31.24 -3.18
N GLY A 128 -19.89 -31.53 -4.23
CA GLY A 128 -18.42 -31.37 -4.28
C GLY A 128 -17.96 -29.94 -3.98
N HIS A 129 -16.64 -29.69 -4.03
CA HIS A 129 -16.12 -28.34 -3.77
C HIS A 129 -16.65 -27.32 -4.77
N ASN A 130 -16.85 -27.78 -6.01
CA ASN A 130 -17.75 -27.20 -7.00
C ASN A 130 -18.75 -28.28 -7.44
N GLU A 131 -19.82 -27.90 -8.14
CA GLU A 131 -20.91 -28.80 -8.52
C GLU A 131 -20.52 -29.89 -9.52
N GLY A 132 -19.38 -29.73 -10.21
CA GLY A 132 -18.84 -30.74 -11.14
C GLY A 132 -17.83 -31.70 -10.50
N ASP A 133 -17.47 -31.49 -9.24
CA ASP A 133 -16.47 -32.28 -8.50
C ASP A 133 -17.13 -33.46 -7.77
N GLU A 134 -16.46 -34.62 -7.75
CA GLU A 134 -16.98 -35.86 -7.14
C GLU A 134 -16.37 -36.08 -5.75
N PRO A 135 -17.08 -35.73 -4.66
CA PRO A 135 -16.54 -35.78 -3.31
C PRO A 135 -16.41 -37.19 -2.74
N MET A 136 -17.11 -38.19 -3.31
CA MET A 136 -17.06 -39.56 -2.81
C MET A 136 -15.67 -40.20 -2.95
N PHE A 137 -14.80 -39.66 -3.81
CA PHE A 137 -13.42 -40.13 -3.96
C PHE A 137 -12.59 -39.96 -2.68
N THR A 138 -12.89 -38.95 -1.86
CA THR A 138 -12.10 -38.61 -0.67
C THR A 138 -12.91 -38.59 0.62
N GLN A 139 -14.23 -38.35 0.56
CA GLN A 139 -15.12 -38.26 1.74
C GLN A 139 -16.33 -39.23 1.66
N PRO A 140 -16.16 -40.52 1.34
CA PRO A 140 -17.28 -41.41 1.05
C PRO A 140 -18.26 -41.61 2.21
N LEU A 141 -17.78 -41.64 3.46
CA LEU A 141 -18.66 -41.82 4.63
C LEU A 141 -19.48 -40.57 4.92
N MET A 142 -18.85 -39.40 4.89
CA MET A 142 -19.52 -38.11 5.09
C MET A 142 -20.62 -37.91 4.05
N TYR A 143 -20.35 -38.17 2.77
CA TYR A 143 -21.33 -37.95 1.71
C TYR A 143 -22.44 -39.02 1.67
N LYS A 144 -22.18 -40.25 2.15
CA LYS A 144 -23.26 -41.22 2.44
C LYS A 144 -24.25 -40.68 3.48
N CYS A 145 -23.75 -40.07 4.55
CA CYS A 145 -24.61 -39.43 5.55
C CYS A 145 -25.38 -38.24 4.94
N ILE A 146 -24.69 -37.34 4.22
CA ILE A 146 -25.32 -36.16 3.60
C ILE A 146 -26.40 -36.55 2.58
N ALA A 147 -26.20 -37.61 1.81
CA ALA A 147 -27.18 -38.11 0.85
C ALA A 147 -28.49 -38.58 1.51
N GLN A 148 -28.40 -39.12 2.74
CA GLN A 148 -29.55 -39.56 3.54
C GLN A 148 -30.14 -38.44 4.39
N HIS A 149 -29.44 -37.31 4.52
CA HIS A 149 -29.85 -36.19 5.35
C HIS A 149 -30.81 -35.25 4.62
N ARG A 150 -31.93 -34.93 5.28
CA ARG A 150 -32.91 -33.97 4.76
C ARG A 150 -32.29 -32.58 4.74
N THR A 151 -32.55 -31.81 3.70
CA THR A 151 -32.05 -30.43 3.59
C THR A 151 -32.58 -29.57 4.74
N VAL A 152 -31.81 -28.59 5.21
CA VAL A 152 -32.21 -27.65 6.29
C VAL A 152 -33.59 -27.04 6.03
N ALA A 153 -33.83 -26.54 4.82
CA ALA A 153 -35.12 -25.96 4.43
C ALA A 153 -36.27 -26.99 4.45
N GLY A 154 -35.96 -28.26 4.24
CA GLY A 154 -36.92 -29.36 4.27
C GLY A 154 -37.23 -29.83 5.69
N SER A 155 -36.23 -29.96 6.56
CA SER A 155 -36.43 -30.34 7.97
C SER A 155 -37.12 -29.23 8.75
N TYR A 156 -36.71 -27.97 8.54
CA TYR A 156 -37.34 -26.82 9.19
C TYR A 156 -38.78 -26.59 8.70
N GLY A 157 -39.04 -26.79 7.41
CA GLY A 157 -40.40 -26.76 6.86
C GLY A 157 -41.31 -27.80 7.52
N ASP A 158 -40.84 -29.04 7.68
CA ASP A 158 -41.60 -30.10 8.35
C ASP A 158 -41.90 -29.74 9.82
N LYS A 159 -40.93 -29.16 10.54
CA LYS A 159 -41.12 -28.68 11.92
C LYS A 159 -42.25 -27.66 11.98
N LEU A 160 -42.21 -26.62 11.14
CA LEU A 160 -43.23 -25.56 11.14
C LEU A 160 -44.62 -26.08 10.77
N VAL A 161 -44.71 -27.09 9.89
CA VAL A 161 -45.97 -27.78 9.58
C VAL A 161 -46.48 -28.56 10.79
N ALA A 162 -45.60 -29.28 11.48
CA ALA A 162 -45.97 -30.03 12.67
C ALA A 162 -46.45 -29.12 13.81
N GLU A 163 -45.88 -27.92 13.93
CA GLU A 163 -46.25 -26.88 14.89
C GLU A 163 -47.49 -26.07 14.45
N GLY A 164 -48.00 -26.28 13.23
CA GLY A 164 -49.16 -25.58 12.70
C GLY A 164 -48.92 -24.10 12.35
N VAL A 165 -47.66 -23.69 12.22
CA VAL A 165 -47.27 -22.31 11.86
C VAL A 165 -47.53 -22.04 10.38
N VAL A 166 -47.32 -23.04 9.54
CA VAL A 166 -47.60 -23.03 8.10
C VAL A 166 -48.16 -24.38 7.65
N SER A 167 -48.88 -24.41 6.54
CA SER A 167 -49.32 -25.63 5.87
C SER A 167 -48.31 -26.10 4.82
N THR A 168 -48.40 -27.36 4.42
CA THR A 168 -47.60 -27.90 3.31
C THR A 168 -47.86 -27.15 2.00
N GLN A 169 -49.12 -26.76 1.74
CA GLN A 169 -49.48 -25.98 0.55
C GLN A 169 -48.78 -24.62 0.53
N GLU A 170 -48.75 -23.90 1.64
CA GLU A 170 -48.08 -22.59 1.73
C GLU A 170 -46.57 -22.68 1.43
N ILE A 171 -45.89 -23.75 1.89
CA ILE A 171 -44.48 -23.99 1.58
C ILE A 171 -44.26 -24.24 0.07
N GLU A 172 -45.11 -25.03 -0.56
CA GLU A 172 -45.02 -25.30 -2.00
C GLU A 172 -45.31 -24.06 -2.84
N GLU A 173 -46.31 -23.27 -2.45
CA GLU A 173 -46.63 -21.98 -3.08
C GLU A 173 -45.45 -21.01 -2.96
N PHE A 174 -44.81 -20.91 -1.80
CA PHE A 174 -43.62 -20.09 -1.61
C PHE A 174 -42.49 -20.50 -2.56
N ARG A 175 -42.20 -21.80 -2.67
CA ARG A 175 -41.18 -22.32 -3.60
C ARG A 175 -41.51 -22.01 -5.06
N LYS A 176 -42.78 -22.19 -5.45
CA LYS A 176 -43.25 -21.90 -6.81
C LYS A 176 -43.12 -20.41 -7.13
N LYS A 177 -43.49 -19.55 -6.18
CA LYS A 177 -43.37 -18.09 -6.32
C LYS A 177 -41.91 -17.68 -6.47
N PHE A 178 -41.01 -18.16 -5.61
CA PHE A 178 -39.59 -17.85 -5.70
C PHE A 178 -38.97 -18.34 -7.01
N ARG A 179 -39.33 -19.53 -7.48
CA ARG A 179 -38.88 -20.03 -8.79
C ARG A 179 -39.39 -19.15 -9.94
N ALA A 180 -40.66 -18.75 -9.91
CA ALA A 180 -41.20 -17.84 -10.92
C ALA A 180 -40.51 -16.46 -10.91
N GLU A 181 -40.09 -15.96 -9.74
CA GLU A 181 -39.28 -14.75 -9.62
C GLU A 181 -37.90 -14.92 -10.28
N LEU A 182 -37.23 -16.06 -10.07
CA LEU A 182 -35.96 -16.39 -10.73
C LEU A 182 -36.12 -16.55 -12.25
N ASP A 183 -37.17 -17.23 -12.71
CA ASP A 183 -37.44 -17.43 -14.14
C ASP A 183 -37.72 -16.08 -14.83
N LYS A 184 -38.46 -15.19 -14.16
CA LYS A 184 -38.70 -13.82 -14.63
C LYS A 184 -37.40 -13.02 -14.71
N ALA A 185 -36.56 -13.10 -13.67
CA ALA A 185 -35.27 -12.44 -13.66
C ALA A 185 -34.35 -12.97 -14.78
N HIS A 186 -34.33 -14.28 -15.00
CA HIS A 186 -33.56 -14.92 -16.08
C HIS A 186 -34.04 -14.47 -17.46
N ALA A 187 -35.36 -14.43 -17.70
CA ALA A 187 -35.92 -13.94 -18.96
C ALA A 187 -35.54 -12.48 -19.24
N ALA A 188 -35.43 -11.66 -18.18
CA ALA A 188 -35.05 -10.26 -18.28
C ALA A 188 -33.56 -10.03 -18.60
N VAL A 189 -32.68 -11.05 -18.44
CA VAL A 189 -31.23 -10.92 -18.71
C VAL A 189 -30.96 -10.49 -20.16
N SER A 190 -31.75 -10.99 -21.12
CA SER A 190 -31.60 -10.65 -22.55
C SER A 190 -31.75 -9.16 -22.86
N ALA A 191 -32.49 -8.42 -22.02
CA ALA A 191 -32.69 -6.98 -22.13
C ALA A 191 -31.85 -6.18 -21.13
N TYR A 192 -31.20 -6.84 -20.17
CA TYR A 192 -30.40 -6.18 -19.15
C TYR A 192 -29.08 -5.69 -19.73
N LYS A 193 -28.86 -4.37 -19.70
CA LYS A 193 -27.56 -3.76 -19.93
C LYS A 193 -27.04 -3.21 -18.60
N PRO A 194 -25.79 -3.49 -18.20
CA PRO A 194 -25.20 -2.86 -17.03
C PRO A 194 -25.15 -1.34 -17.26
N MET A 195 -26.07 -0.59 -16.63
CA MET A 195 -26.30 0.82 -16.99
C MET A 195 -25.40 1.81 -16.26
N LYS A 196 -24.69 1.42 -15.20
CA LYS A 196 -23.76 2.33 -14.54
C LYS A 196 -22.76 1.59 -13.69
N ALA A 197 -21.53 2.02 -13.83
CA ALA A 197 -20.39 1.60 -13.07
C ALA A 197 -20.35 2.51 -11.81
N ASP A 198 -20.90 2.07 -10.68
CA ASP A 198 -21.14 2.85 -9.45
C ASP A 198 -19.85 3.05 -8.62
N TRP A 199 -18.89 3.80 -9.18
CA TRP A 199 -17.52 3.83 -8.65
C TRP A 199 -17.07 5.21 -8.16
N PHE A 200 -17.55 6.30 -8.77
CA PHE A 200 -17.27 7.70 -8.38
C PHE A 200 -18.47 8.38 -7.71
N GLU A 201 -19.28 7.60 -7.01
CA GLU A 201 -20.35 8.08 -6.13
C GLU A 201 -19.89 8.12 -4.67
N GLY A 202 -20.72 8.65 -3.77
CA GLY A 202 -20.37 8.77 -2.34
C GLY A 202 -19.11 9.62 -2.11
N CYS A 203 -18.15 9.10 -1.34
CA CYS A 203 -16.90 9.81 -1.02
C CYS A 203 -15.97 10.02 -2.22
N TRP A 204 -16.23 9.38 -3.36
CA TRP A 204 -15.46 9.54 -4.60
C TRP A 204 -16.05 10.58 -5.56
N LYS A 205 -17.11 11.29 -5.15
CA LYS A 205 -17.74 12.32 -5.97
C LYS A 205 -16.74 13.41 -6.36
N GLY A 206 -16.67 13.73 -7.64
CA GLY A 206 -15.77 14.76 -8.19
C GLY A 206 -14.41 14.21 -8.63
N LEU A 207 -14.14 12.92 -8.43
CA LEU A 207 -12.98 12.23 -8.97
C LEU A 207 -13.33 11.52 -10.29
N ARG A 208 -12.30 11.21 -11.07
CA ARG A 208 -12.38 10.48 -12.35
C ARG A 208 -11.27 9.44 -12.48
N TYR A 209 -11.32 8.67 -13.57
CA TYR A 209 -10.17 7.89 -14.01
C TYR A 209 -9.09 8.77 -14.61
N ALA A 210 -7.83 8.34 -14.45
CA ALA A 210 -6.73 8.85 -15.24
C ALA A 210 -6.98 8.54 -16.72
N VAL A 211 -6.61 9.44 -17.63
CA VAL A 211 -6.72 9.23 -19.07
C VAL A 211 -5.59 8.28 -19.50
N PRO A 212 -5.90 7.07 -20.00
CA PRO A 212 -4.86 6.09 -20.34
C PRO A 212 -3.87 6.63 -21.37
N GLY A 213 -2.58 6.46 -21.11
CA GLY A 213 -1.49 6.91 -21.99
C GLY A 213 -1.24 8.43 -22.01
N CYS A 214 -1.96 9.22 -21.20
CA CYS A 214 -1.77 10.66 -21.10
C CYS A 214 -0.81 11.00 -19.95
N PHE A 215 0.50 11.05 -20.22
CA PHE A 215 1.50 11.35 -19.18
C PHE A 215 1.26 12.72 -18.50
N ASP A 216 0.78 13.71 -19.24
CA ASP A 216 0.46 15.04 -18.70
C ASP A 216 -0.61 15.00 -17.60
N ASP A 217 -1.47 13.96 -17.58
CA ASP A 217 -2.45 13.76 -16.51
C ASP A 217 -1.78 13.49 -15.15
N TYR A 218 -0.54 13.00 -15.16
CA TYR A 218 0.25 12.72 -13.95
C TYR A 218 1.02 13.94 -13.44
N MET A 219 1.03 15.03 -14.21
CA MET A 219 1.64 16.30 -13.82
C MET A 219 0.59 17.16 -13.10
N SER A 220 1.00 17.80 -12.01
CA SER A 220 0.10 18.64 -11.22
C SER A 220 0.87 19.76 -10.53
N ASP A 221 0.27 20.93 -10.43
CA ASP A 221 0.78 22.00 -9.58
C ASP A 221 0.65 21.58 -8.11
N THR A 222 1.80 21.50 -7.45
CA THR A 222 1.94 21.10 -6.04
C THR A 222 2.78 22.12 -5.27
N GLY A 223 3.05 23.27 -5.89
CA GLY A 223 3.88 24.31 -5.31
C GLY A 223 3.25 24.91 -4.06
N VAL A 224 4.10 25.35 -3.13
CA VAL A 224 3.69 26.14 -1.97
C VAL A 224 4.68 27.27 -1.79
N ALA A 225 4.18 28.49 -1.63
CA ALA A 225 5.01 29.68 -1.45
C ALA A 225 6.01 29.51 -0.28
N GLY A 226 7.26 29.92 -0.47
CA GLY A 226 8.33 29.76 0.51
C GLY A 226 8.01 30.37 1.88
N GLU A 227 7.38 31.55 1.91
CA GLU A 227 6.94 32.21 3.16
C GLU A 227 5.98 31.32 3.97
N ARG A 228 5.06 30.64 3.27
CA ARG A 228 4.09 29.73 3.91
C ARG A 228 4.80 28.50 4.46
N LEU A 229 5.75 27.92 3.71
CA LEU A 229 6.52 26.76 4.16
C LEU A 229 7.39 27.10 5.38
N LEU A 230 8.01 28.27 5.39
CA LEU A 230 8.78 28.75 6.53
C LEU A 230 7.91 28.88 7.78
N ALA A 231 6.74 29.50 7.67
CA ALA A 231 5.80 29.64 8.79
C ALA A 231 5.33 28.28 9.34
N LEU A 232 5.07 27.30 8.45
CA LEU A 232 4.71 25.94 8.86
C LEU A 232 5.87 25.23 9.59
N MET A 233 7.11 25.40 9.12
CA MET A 233 8.28 24.85 9.81
C MET A 233 8.48 25.49 11.18
N GLU A 234 8.31 26.82 11.30
CA GLU A 234 8.39 27.53 12.57
C GLU A 234 7.35 27.00 13.58
N ALA A 235 6.10 26.79 13.15
CA ALA A 235 5.07 26.22 14.00
C ALA A 235 5.42 24.80 14.48
N MET A 236 5.88 23.92 13.58
CA MET A 236 6.27 22.55 13.95
C MET A 236 7.48 22.50 14.92
N CYS A 237 8.37 23.49 14.86
CA CYS A 237 9.52 23.57 15.74
C CYS A 237 9.24 24.34 17.05
N SER A 238 8.09 25.03 17.15
CA SER A 238 7.67 25.76 18.34
C SER A 238 6.99 24.83 19.34
N ILE A 239 7.79 24.14 20.14
CA ILE A 239 7.30 23.19 21.14
C ILE A 239 6.78 23.94 22.38
N PRO A 240 5.55 23.68 22.86
CA PRO A 240 4.98 24.31 24.04
C PRO A 240 5.85 24.20 25.30
N GLU A 241 5.78 25.23 26.16
CA GLU A 241 6.38 25.17 27.49
C GLU A 241 5.81 23.98 28.28
N GLY A 242 6.68 23.23 28.95
CA GLY A 242 6.31 22.05 29.74
C GLY A 242 6.57 20.71 29.06
N ILE A 243 6.80 20.66 27.75
CA ILE A 243 7.19 19.41 27.05
C ILE A 243 8.72 19.27 27.09
N SER A 244 9.22 18.27 27.82
CA SER A 244 10.66 18.03 27.96
C SER A 244 11.17 17.09 26.87
N LEU A 245 11.82 17.62 25.84
CA LEU A 245 12.36 16.81 24.75
C LEU A 245 13.79 16.31 25.01
N ASP A 246 14.13 15.16 24.43
CA ASP A 246 15.52 14.73 24.33
C ASP A 246 16.36 15.76 23.56
N LYS A 247 17.60 16.00 24.02
CA LYS A 247 18.48 17.04 23.47
C LYS A 247 18.81 16.83 22.00
N LYS A 248 18.88 15.58 21.51
CA LYS A 248 19.17 15.29 20.09
C LYS A 248 17.94 15.60 19.23
N VAL A 249 16.75 15.32 19.73
CA VAL A 249 15.48 15.64 19.05
C VAL A 249 15.32 17.16 18.93
N SER A 250 15.53 17.92 20.02
CA SER A 250 15.48 19.39 19.95
C SER A 250 16.50 19.97 18.98
N ARG A 251 17.72 19.41 18.95
CA ARG A 251 18.75 19.82 17.99
C ARG A 251 18.34 19.55 16.55
N MET A 252 17.72 18.39 16.29
CA MET A 252 17.22 18.04 14.96
C MET A 252 16.11 18.99 14.51
N LEU A 253 15.14 19.31 15.36
CA LEU A 253 14.08 20.28 15.02
C LEU A 253 14.67 21.66 14.68
N ASN A 254 15.60 22.16 15.49
CA ASN A 254 16.30 23.41 15.21
C ASN A 254 17.10 23.35 13.89
N ALA A 255 17.73 22.21 13.59
CA ALA A 255 18.46 22.03 12.34
C ALA A 255 17.52 22.10 11.12
N ARG A 256 16.30 21.54 11.21
CA ARG A 256 15.30 21.65 10.13
C ARG A 256 14.87 23.09 9.90
N LEU A 257 14.55 23.83 10.95
CA LEU A 257 14.18 25.23 10.84
C LEU A 257 15.29 26.07 10.21
N ASN A 258 16.54 25.87 10.65
CA ASN A 258 17.69 26.54 10.06
C ASN A 258 17.92 26.11 8.60
N GLY A 259 17.70 24.84 8.27
CA GLY A 259 17.80 24.32 6.90
C GLY A 259 16.83 25.01 5.95
N VAL A 260 15.58 25.25 6.38
CA VAL A 260 14.60 26.04 5.60
C VAL A 260 15.06 27.49 5.43
N LYS A 261 15.60 28.12 6.49
CA LYS A 261 16.12 29.51 6.43
C LYS A 261 17.39 29.68 5.61
N SER A 262 18.14 28.60 5.37
CA SER A 262 19.45 28.60 4.71
C SER A 262 19.50 27.81 3.40
N ASP A 263 18.34 27.49 2.81
CA ASP A 263 18.24 26.75 1.54
C ASP A 263 18.91 25.37 1.54
N SER A 264 18.93 24.70 2.69
CA SER A 264 19.50 23.38 2.89
C SER A 264 18.48 22.44 3.56
N ILE A 265 17.34 22.26 2.90
CA ILE A 265 16.23 21.45 3.40
C ILE A 265 16.56 19.96 3.18
N ASP A 266 16.60 19.19 4.27
CA ASP A 266 16.84 17.74 4.24
C ASP A 266 15.56 16.93 3.99
N TRP A 267 15.69 15.60 3.90
CA TRP A 267 14.56 14.71 3.58
C TRP A 267 13.44 14.75 4.62
N GLY A 268 13.80 14.74 5.91
CA GLY A 268 12.82 14.78 7.00
C GLY A 268 12.09 16.12 7.08
N ALA A 269 12.76 17.23 6.78
CA ALA A 269 12.15 18.54 6.65
C ALA A 269 11.23 18.62 5.43
N GLY A 270 11.66 18.12 4.26
CA GLY A 270 10.83 18.09 3.05
C GLY A 270 9.55 17.27 3.23
N GLU A 271 9.66 16.11 3.88
CA GLU A 271 8.50 15.29 4.25
C GLU A 271 7.55 16.01 5.20
N ALA A 272 8.08 16.60 6.29
CA ALA A 272 7.27 17.32 7.25
C ALA A 272 6.54 18.51 6.62
N LEU A 273 7.18 19.22 5.70
CA LEU A 273 6.55 20.30 4.91
C LEU A 273 5.45 19.78 3.99
N ALA A 274 5.60 18.59 3.40
CA ALA A 274 4.58 17.99 2.55
C ALA A 274 3.32 17.67 3.38
N PHE A 275 3.50 17.07 4.55
CA PHE A 275 2.39 16.80 5.46
C PHE A 275 1.77 18.09 5.99
N ALA A 276 2.58 19.02 6.52
CA ALA A 276 2.09 20.27 7.08
C ALA A 276 1.29 21.11 6.06
N SER A 277 1.77 21.18 4.82
CA SER A 277 1.06 21.93 3.76
C SER A 277 -0.27 21.28 3.37
N LEU A 278 -0.34 19.95 3.24
CA LEU A 278 -1.61 19.25 2.99
C LEU A 278 -2.59 19.44 4.15
N LEU A 279 -2.13 19.33 5.39
CA LEU A 279 -2.97 19.53 6.58
C LEU A 279 -3.53 20.96 6.62
N ALA A 280 -2.71 21.95 6.30
CA ALA A 280 -3.12 23.35 6.21
C ALA A 280 -4.07 23.64 5.03
N GLU A 281 -4.13 22.76 4.03
CA GLU A 281 -5.12 22.75 2.95
C GLU A 281 -6.37 21.93 3.30
N ASN A 282 -6.53 21.57 4.58
CA ASN A 282 -7.61 20.74 5.09
C ASN A 282 -7.66 19.33 4.48
N LYS A 283 -6.49 18.76 4.14
CA LYS A 283 -6.35 17.38 3.67
C LYS A 283 -5.71 16.52 4.76
N ARG A 284 -6.38 15.44 5.16
CA ARG A 284 -5.87 14.55 6.22
C ARG A 284 -4.68 13.75 5.72
N VAL A 285 -3.80 13.37 6.65
CA VAL A 285 -2.67 12.48 6.39
C VAL A 285 -2.69 11.35 7.42
N ARG A 286 -2.65 10.11 6.94
CA ARG A 286 -2.57 8.89 7.74
C ARG A 286 -1.29 8.15 7.38
N LEU A 287 -0.36 8.07 8.31
CA LEU A 287 0.89 7.32 8.20
C LEU A 287 0.85 6.10 9.11
N SER A 288 1.13 4.93 8.54
CA SER A 288 1.01 3.64 9.20
C SER A 288 2.21 2.77 8.84
N GLY A 289 2.81 2.12 9.83
CA GLY A 289 3.98 1.26 9.63
C GLY A 289 4.79 1.11 10.90
N GLU A 290 5.72 0.18 10.89
CA GLU A 290 6.56 -0.14 12.06
C GLU A 290 7.46 1.04 12.39
N ASP A 291 7.39 1.52 13.64
CA ASP A 291 8.17 2.66 14.14
C ASP A 291 8.05 3.98 13.34
N CYS A 292 7.05 4.10 12.46
CA CYS A 292 6.94 5.22 11.52
C CYS A 292 6.82 6.59 12.21
N GLY A 293 6.35 6.66 13.46
CA GLY A 293 6.28 7.90 14.25
C GLY A 293 7.64 8.54 14.51
N ARG A 294 8.66 7.73 14.82
CA ARG A 294 10.07 8.16 14.90
C ARG A 294 10.74 8.10 13.51
N GLY A 295 10.34 7.11 12.72
CA GLY A 295 11.01 6.60 11.54
C GLY A 295 12.09 5.58 11.93
N THR A 296 12.21 4.49 11.16
CA THR A 296 13.24 3.44 11.34
C THR A 296 14.61 4.05 11.53
N PHE A 297 14.97 4.97 10.63
CA PHE A 297 16.28 5.65 10.61
C PHE A 297 16.36 6.87 11.55
N SER A 298 15.39 7.09 12.45
CA SER A 298 15.34 8.24 13.37
C SER A 298 15.47 9.59 12.64
N HIS A 299 14.75 9.72 11.52
CA HIS A 299 14.81 10.89 10.64
C HIS A 299 13.52 11.71 10.66
N ARG A 300 12.39 11.17 11.14
CA ARG A 300 11.05 11.77 11.01
C ARG A 300 10.60 12.49 12.26
N HIS A 301 10.54 11.79 13.40
CA HIS A 301 10.08 12.35 14.67
C HIS A 301 8.76 13.14 14.55
N ALA A 302 7.78 12.58 13.84
CA ALA A 302 6.43 13.14 13.76
C ALA A 302 5.66 12.96 15.08
N ARG A 303 6.06 11.97 15.87
CA ARG A 303 5.62 11.74 17.25
C ARG A 303 6.76 12.05 18.22
N LEU A 304 6.59 13.08 19.03
CA LEU A 304 7.52 13.46 20.09
C LEU A 304 7.06 12.88 21.42
N ILE A 305 8.01 12.47 22.26
CA ILE A 305 7.74 11.89 23.58
C ILE A 305 8.34 12.82 24.64
N ASP A 306 7.50 13.32 25.53
CA ASP A 306 7.93 14.06 26.72
C ASP A 306 8.73 13.13 27.64
N GLN A 307 10.00 13.46 27.86
CA GLN A 307 10.91 12.68 28.69
C GLN A 307 10.54 12.71 30.18
N ALA A 308 9.75 13.70 30.63
CA ALA A 308 9.32 13.79 32.02
C ALA A 308 8.09 12.91 32.30
N THR A 309 7.16 12.79 31.35
CA THR A 309 5.84 12.17 31.58
C THR A 309 5.56 10.94 30.71
N GLY A 310 6.29 10.75 29.61
CA GLY A 310 6.00 9.75 28.58
C GLY A 310 4.84 10.14 27.66
N ALA A 311 4.24 11.33 27.83
CA ALA A 311 3.14 11.78 27.00
C ALA A 311 3.60 12.07 25.55
N GLU A 312 2.68 11.84 24.62
CA GLU A 312 2.93 12.06 23.20
C GLU A 312 2.53 13.48 22.77
N TYR A 313 3.33 14.09 21.91
CA TYR A 313 3.04 15.35 21.26
C TYR A 313 3.25 15.24 19.75
N LEU A 314 2.27 15.69 18.97
CA LEU A 314 2.30 15.68 17.50
C LEU A 314 2.41 17.13 16.99
N PRO A 315 3.60 17.62 16.60
CA PRO A 315 3.76 18.98 16.09
C PRO A 315 2.89 19.27 14.85
N LEU A 316 2.69 18.26 13.99
CA LEU A 316 1.86 18.35 12.80
C LEU A 316 0.37 18.61 13.09
N ASN A 317 -0.09 18.37 14.32
CA ASN A 317 -1.45 18.72 14.77
C ASN A 317 -1.53 20.10 15.44
N ASN A 318 -0.45 20.88 15.44
CA ASN A 318 -0.33 22.17 16.13
C ASN A 318 0.36 23.22 15.23
N LEU A 319 -0.14 23.42 14.01
CA LEU A 319 0.45 24.32 13.00
C LEU A 319 0.06 25.80 13.18
N GLY A 320 -0.78 26.11 14.18
CA GLY A 320 -1.24 27.49 14.44
C GLY A 320 -2.22 28.03 13.39
N VAL A 321 -2.83 27.17 12.58
CA VAL A 321 -3.82 27.49 11.56
C VAL A 321 -4.98 26.49 11.61
N GLU A 322 -6.10 26.82 10.95
CA GLU A 322 -7.12 25.81 10.65
C GLU A 322 -6.49 24.71 9.79
N GLN A 323 -6.65 23.47 10.23
CA GLN A 323 -5.96 22.33 9.64
C GLN A 323 -6.76 21.04 9.80
N ALA A 324 -6.51 20.10 8.90
CA ALA A 324 -6.93 18.72 9.05
C ALA A 324 -6.08 17.95 10.07
N LYS A 325 -6.53 16.74 10.40
CA LYS A 325 -5.88 15.85 11.35
C LYS A 325 -4.73 15.07 10.70
N PHE A 326 -3.58 15.08 11.36
CA PHE A 326 -2.46 14.17 11.13
C PHE A 326 -2.57 12.96 12.05
N GLU A 327 -2.45 11.78 11.48
CA GLU A 327 -2.49 10.50 12.19
C GLU A 327 -1.25 9.68 11.85
N VAL A 328 -0.52 9.25 12.88
CA VAL A 328 0.66 8.40 12.74
C VAL A 328 0.56 7.24 13.70
N PHE A 329 0.62 6.02 13.18
CA PHE A 329 0.43 4.79 13.96
C PHE A 329 1.62 3.86 13.77
N ASN A 330 2.35 3.61 14.87
CA ASN A 330 3.30 2.50 14.90
C ASN A 330 2.48 1.21 14.79
N SER A 331 2.58 0.52 13.66
CA SER A 331 1.87 -0.73 13.43
C SER A 331 2.44 -1.85 14.31
N PRO A 332 1.65 -2.90 14.59
CA PRO A 332 2.24 -4.17 15.01
C PRO A 332 3.14 -4.74 13.89
N LEU A 333 3.97 -5.72 14.24
CA LEU A 333 4.86 -6.41 13.30
C LEU A 333 4.06 -7.34 12.37
N SER A 334 3.50 -6.77 11.31
CA SER A 334 2.63 -7.44 10.34
C SER A 334 2.56 -6.60 9.07
N GLU A 335 3.07 -7.14 7.95
CA GLU A 335 2.99 -6.46 6.66
C GLU A 335 1.67 -6.78 5.96
N PHE A 336 1.23 -8.04 5.96
CA PHE A 336 0.06 -8.47 5.18
C PHE A 336 -1.22 -7.81 5.72
N ALA A 337 -1.54 -7.99 7.01
CA ALA A 337 -2.77 -7.42 7.54
C ALA A 337 -2.74 -5.88 7.55
N VAL A 338 -1.62 -5.25 7.88
CA VAL A 338 -1.51 -3.79 7.93
C VAL A 338 -1.60 -3.18 6.54
N MET A 339 -0.86 -3.66 5.54
CA MET A 339 -0.97 -3.14 4.17
C MET A 339 -2.37 -3.38 3.59
N GLY A 340 -2.97 -4.54 3.86
CA GLY A 340 -4.35 -4.83 3.48
C GLY A 340 -5.34 -3.85 4.12
N PHE A 341 -5.12 -3.49 5.38
CA PHE A 341 -5.92 -2.51 6.11
C PHE A 341 -5.79 -1.12 5.50
N GLU A 342 -4.58 -0.63 5.27
CA GLU A 342 -4.36 0.70 4.69
C GLU A 342 -4.89 0.80 3.25
N TYR A 343 -4.78 -0.29 2.46
CA TYR A 343 -5.45 -0.38 1.16
C TYR A 343 -6.97 -0.24 1.32
N GLY A 344 -7.58 -0.97 2.25
CA GLY A 344 -9.00 -0.85 2.56
C GLY A 344 -9.41 0.56 2.98
N TYR A 345 -8.65 1.19 3.88
CA TYR A 345 -8.90 2.56 4.32
C TYR A 345 -8.91 3.53 3.14
N SER A 346 -7.94 3.42 2.23
CA SER A 346 -7.84 4.28 1.05
C SER A 346 -9.04 4.20 0.10
N LEU A 347 -9.82 3.11 0.13
CA LEU A 347 -11.01 2.94 -0.71
C LEU A 347 -12.22 3.74 -0.23
N ASP A 348 -12.28 4.10 1.04
CA ASP A 348 -13.40 4.87 1.60
C ASP A 348 -12.94 6.26 2.10
N SER A 349 -11.68 6.65 1.84
CA SER A 349 -11.09 7.94 2.24
C SER A 349 -10.20 8.53 1.14
N PRO A 350 -10.75 8.82 -0.07
CA PRO A 350 -9.96 9.28 -1.21
C PRO A 350 -9.41 10.72 -1.05
N ASP A 351 -9.90 11.50 -0.10
CA ASP A 351 -9.42 12.83 0.26
C ASP A 351 -8.27 12.82 1.30
N VAL A 352 -7.83 11.62 1.72
CA VAL A 352 -6.77 11.41 2.71
C VAL A 352 -5.50 10.89 2.04
N LEU A 353 -4.34 11.42 2.43
CA LEU A 353 -3.05 10.85 2.06
C LEU A 353 -2.79 9.65 2.96
N VAL A 354 -3.12 8.45 2.47
CA VAL A 354 -2.94 7.19 3.18
C VAL A 354 -1.59 6.59 2.80
N ILE A 355 -0.73 6.37 3.79
CA ILE A 355 0.65 5.94 3.62
C ILE A 355 0.90 4.69 4.46
N TRP A 356 1.45 3.66 3.82
CA TRP A 356 2.06 2.52 4.48
C TRP A 356 3.59 2.57 4.31
N GLU A 357 4.34 2.46 5.40
CA GLU A 357 5.80 2.43 5.39
C GLU A 357 6.32 1.07 5.87
N ALA A 358 7.14 0.43 5.03
CA ALA A 358 7.92 -0.74 5.43
C ALA A 358 9.12 -0.30 6.27
N GLN A 359 9.53 -1.11 7.26
CA GLN A 359 10.74 -0.81 8.03
C GLN A 359 11.99 -0.77 7.13
N PHE A 360 12.11 -1.78 6.26
CA PHE A 360 12.94 -1.80 5.05
C PHE A 360 12.08 -2.30 3.89
N GLY A 361 12.33 -1.81 2.67
CA GLY A 361 11.52 -2.17 1.52
C GLY A 361 11.54 -3.67 1.19
N ASP A 362 12.60 -4.37 1.60
CA ASP A 362 12.78 -5.81 1.45
C ASP A 362 11.61 -6.62 2.05
N PHE A 363 11.01 -6.14 3.15
CA PHE A 363 9.96 -6.85 3.90
C PHE A 363 8.55 -6.73 3.30
N ALA A 364 8.35 -5.86 2.31
CA ALA A 364 7.06 -5.72 1.64
C ALA A 364 6.59 -7.01 0.93
N ASN A 365 7.50 -7.96 0.70
CA ASN A 365 7.18 -9.30 0.20
C ASN A 365 6.25 -10.11 1.13
N GLY A 366 6.20 -9.81 2.43
CA GLY A 366 5.24 -10.39 3.37
C GLY A 366 3.78 -10.07 2.99
N ALA A 367 3.57 -8.95 2.29
CA ALA A 367 2.27 -8.50 1.80
C ALA A 367 2.07 -8.70 0.30
N GLN A 368 2.82 -9.61 -0.35
CA GLN A 368 2.79 -9.77 -1.82
C GLN A 368 1.38 -10.02 -2.37
N VAL A 369 0.52 -10.77 -1.65
CA VAL A 369 -0.87 -11.00 -2.06
C VAL A 369 -1.68 -9.70 -2.12
N VAL A 370 -1.41 -8.74 -1.24
CA VAL A 370 -2.05 -7.41 -1.28
C VAL A 370 -1.56 -6.65 -2.51
N ILE A 371 -0.25 -6.67 -2.76
CA ILE A 371 0.36 -6.00 -3.91
C ILE A 371 -0.24 -6.54 -5.23
N ASP A 372 -0.21 -7.86 -5.42
CA ASP A 372 -0.60 -8.51 -6.67
C ASP A 372 -2.11 -8.39 -6.92
N GLN A 373 -2.92 -8.74 -5.91
CA GLN A 373 -4.34 -8.95 -6.12
C GLN A 373 -5.17 -7.68 -5.94
N PHE A 374 -4.63 -6.66 -5.26
CA PHE A 374 -5.33 -5.41 -4.95
C PHE A 374 -4.61 -4.21 -5.55
N ILE A 375 -3.40 -3.89 -5.09
CA ILE A 375 -2.71 -2.65 -5.46
C ILE A 375 -2.46 -2.59 -6.97
N ALA A 376 -1.95 -3.67 -7.57
CA ALA A 376 -1.61 -3.70 -8.99
C ALA A 376 -2.83 -3.93 -9.91
N ALA A 377 -3.94 -4.49 -9.42
CA ALA A 377 -4.97 -5.05 -10.31
C ALA A 377 -6.42 -4.68 -9.97
N ALA A 378 -6.70 -4.05 -8.83
CA ALA A 378 -8.08 -3.80 -8.39
C ALA A 378 -8.86 -2.84 -9.30
N GLU A 379 -8.19 -1.87 -9.89
CA GLU A 379 -8.84 -0.95 -10.83
C GLU A 379 -9.28 -1.68 -12.10
N THR A 380 -8.45 -2.53 -12.67
CA THR A 380 -8.83 -3.38 -13.82
C THR A 380 -9.87 -4.43 -13.46
N LYS A 381 -9.72 -5.11 -12.32
CA LYS A 381 -10.60 -6.23 -11.91
C LYS A 381 -11.97 -5.79 -11.40
N TRP A 382 -11.98 -4.69 -10.64
CA TRP A 382 -13.13 -4.29 -9.82
C TRP A 382 -13.48 -2.81 -9.95
N LEU A 383 -12.80 -2.09 -10.85
CA LEU A 383 -13.03 -0.66 -11.09
C LEU A 383 -12.84 0.18 -9.82
N ARG A 384 -11.95 -0.28 -8.93
CA ARG A 384 -11.62 0.38 -7.65
C ARG A 384 -10.27 1.08 -7.71
N SER A 385 -10.32 2.41 -7.74
CA SER A 385 -9.15 3.28 -7.59
C SER A 385 -8.72 3.33 -6.10
N SER A 386 -7.45 3.62 -5.86
CA SER A 386 -6.85 3.76 -4.52
C SER A 386 -5.74 4.79 -4.57
N GLY A 387 -5.64 5.61 -3.51
CA GLY A 387 -4.57 6.61 -3.35
C GLY A 387 -3.40 6.13 -2.47
N LEU A 388 -3.36 4.84 -2.11
CA LEU A 388 -2.38 4.30 -1.16
C LEU A 388 -0.94 4.56 -1.62
N VAL A 389 -0.14 5.11 -0.73
CA VAL A 389 1.30 5.31 -0.91
C VAL A 389 2.07 4.21 -0.17
N LEU A 390 3.00 3.54 -0.85
CA LEU A 390 3.95 2.62 -0.24
C LEU A 390 5.32 3.30 -0.16
N LEU A 391 5.85 3.45 1.07
CA LEU A 391 7.22 3.90 1.31
C LEU A 391 8.10 2.67 1.56
N LEU A 392 9.04 2.43 0.67
CA LEU A 392 9.89 1.24 0.66
C LEU A 392 11.37 1.64 0.76
N PRO A 393 11.97 1.66 1.96
CA PRO A 393 13.37 2.02 2.10
C PRO A 393 14.29 1.13 1.26
N HIS A 394 15.08 1.75 0.41
CA HIS A 394 15.86 1.07 -0.63
C HIS A 394 17.26 1.69 -0.74
N GLY A 395 18.26 0.86 -1.04
CA GLY A 395 19.60 1.31 -1.38
C GLY A 395 20.69 0.31 -1.01
N TYR A 396 21.68 0.13 -1.87
CA TYR A 396 22.79 -0.79 -1.66
C TYR A 396 23.89 -0.10 -0.85
N GLU A 397 23.95 -0.42 0.44
CA GLU A 397 24.81 0.26 1.43
C GLU A 397 25.65 -0.73 2.26
N GLY A 398 25.81 -1.97 1.78
CA GLY A 398 26.61 -3.00 2.44
C GLY A 398 25.97 -3.62 3.69
N GLN A 399 24.65 -3.47 3.87
CA GLN A 399 23.90 -3.99 5.03
C GLN A 399 23.39 -5.45 4.84
N GLY A 400 23.77 -6.10 3.75
CA GLY A 400 23.35 -7.47 3.45
C GLY A 400 22.04 -7.58 2.65
N PRO A 401 21.61 -8.82 2.34
CA PRO A 401 20.52 -9.07 1.41
C PRO A 401 19.15 -8.56 1.85
N GLU A 402 18.80 -8.64 3.14
CA GLU A 402 17.46 -8.26 3.64
C GLU A 402 17.34 -6.77 4.00
N HIS A 403 18.33 -5.94 3.66
CA HIS A 403 18.36 -4.51 4.00
C HIS A 403 18.84 -3.64 2.83
N SER A 404 18.66 -4.10 1.59
CA SER A 404 19.21 -3.44 0.40
C SER A 404 18.17 -3.20 -0.69
N SER A 405 17.30 -4.17 -0.95
CA SER A 405 16.46 -4.16 -2.15
C SER A 405 14.97 -4.30 -1.82
N ALA A 406 14.23 -3.24 -2.13
CA ALA A 406 12.78 -3.26 -2.21
C ALA A 406 12.25 -3.96 -3.47
N ARG A 407 13.13 -4.59 -4.26
CA ARG A 407 12.79 -5.33 -5.48
C ARG A 407 12.01 -4.50 -6.50
N ILE A 408 12.60 -3.35 -6.89
CA ILE A 408 12.05 -2.43 -7.89
C ILE A 408 11.54 -3.20 -9.12
N GLU A 409 12.30 -4.18 -9.59
CA GLU A 409 12.00 -5.01 -10.75
C GLU A 409 10.62 -5.69 -10.68
N ARG A 410 10.18 -6.07 -9.48
CA ARG A 410 8.90 -6.76 -9.28
C ARG A 410 7.73 -5.82 -9.43
N TYR A 411 7.83 -4.62 -8.87
CA TYR A 411 6.80 -3.59 -9.05
C TYR A 411 6.70 -3.16 -10.51
N LEU A 412 7.85 -3.00 -11.18
CA LEU A 412 7.90 -2.66 -12.60
C LEU A 412 7.34 -3.75 -13.51
N GLN A 413 7.52 -5.04 -13.16
CA GLN A 413 6.90 -6.16 -13.87
C GLN A 413 5.36 -6.13 -13.77
N LEU A 414 4.83 -5.66 -12.64
CA LEU A 414 3.39 -5.52 -12.41
C LEU A 414 2.78 -4.28 -13.08
N CYS A 415 3.58 -3.35 -13.59
CA CYS A 415 3.10 -2.11 -14.20
C CYS A 415 2.50 -2.35 -15.60
N ALA A 416 1.20 -2.08 -15.74
CA ALA A 416 0.47 -2.08 -17.01
C ALA A 416 -0.77 -1.17 -16.91
N GLU A 417 -1.30 -0.68 -18.04
CA GLU A 417 -2.56 0.08 -18.09
C GLU A 417 -2.66 1.25 -17.08
N ASP A 418 -1.53 1.91 -16.84
CA ASP A 418 -1.38 2.98 -15.86
C ASP A 418 -1.87 2.63 -14.43
N ASN A 419 -1.83 1.35 -14.06
CA ASN A 419 -2.37 0.81 -12.81
C ASN A 419 -1.79 1.39 -11.51
N MET A 420 -0.52 1.77 -11.51
CA MET A 420 0.17 2.37 -10.36
C MET A 420 1.21 3.39 -10.82
N GLN A 421 1.89 4.01 -9.85
CA GLN A 421 3.02 4.90 -10.09
C GLN A 421 4.24 4.35 -9.36
N VAL A 422 5.40 4.38 -10.02
CA VAL A 422 6.65 3.87 -9.44
C VAL A 422 7.72 4.95 -9.54
N VAL A 423 8.24 5.38 -8.39
CA VAL A 423 9.21 6.49 -8.27
C VAL A 423 10.37 6.14 -7.34
N ASN A 424 11.52 6.75 -7.59
CA ASN A 424 12.73 6.62 -6.76
C ASN A 424 13.39 8.00 -6.68
N CYS A 425 12.84 8.84 -5.79
CA CYS A 425 13.21 10.25 -5.73
C CYS A 425 14.65 10.41 -5.24
N THR A 426 15.35 11.44 -5.72
CA THR A 426 16.72 11.76 -5.27
C THR A 426 16.83 13.06 -4.48
N THR A 427 15.78 13.89 -4.43
CA THR A 427 15.80 15.17 -3.69
C THR A 427 14.61 15.32 -2.74
N PRO A 428 14.78 16.03 -1.60
CA PRO A 428 13.68 16.35 -0.69
C PRO A 428 12.51 17.09 -1.36
N ALA A 429 12.78 18.03 -2.28
CA ALA A 429 11.72 18.74 -3.00
C ALA A 429 10.90 17.81 -3.91
N ASN A 430 11.54 16.88 -4.62
CA ASN A 430 10.80 15.96 -5.48
C ASN A 430 9.95 14.99 -4.65
N TYR A 431 10.45 14.55 -3.49
CA TYR A 431 9.67 13.77 -2.52
C TYR A 431 8.47 14.57 -1.96
N PHE A 432 8.65 15.86 -1.66
CA PHE A 432 7.55 16.74 -1.26
C PHE A 432 6.44 16.81 -2.33
N HIS A 433 6.80 17.06 -3.59
CA HIS A 433 5.84 17.16 -4.69
C HIS A 433 5.16 15.83 -5.00
N VAL A 434 5.89 14.72 -4.91
CA VAL A 434 5.35 13.38 -5.21
C VAL A 434 4.31 12.92 -4.19
N LEU A 435 4.42 13.36 -2.94
CA LEU A 435 3.40 13.12 -1.91
C LEU A 435 2.16 14.01 -2.14
N ARG A 436 2.37 15.31 -2.37
CA ARG A 436 1.27 16.27 -2.59
C ARG A 436 0.44 15.94 -3.82
N ARG A 437 1.05 15.52 -4.93
CA ARG A 437 0.33 15.20 -6.17
C ARG A 437 -0.73 14.12 -6.00
N GLN A 438 -0.59 13.21 -5.01
CA GLN A 438 -1.62 12.20 -4.72
C GLN A 438 -2.99 12.80 -4.40
N LEU A 439 -3.02 14.00 -3.82
CA LEU A 439 -4.27 14.70 -3.45
C LEU A 439 -4.54 15.98 -4.25
N HIS A 440 -3.63 16.41 -5.11
CA HIS A 440 -3.83 17.56 -6.00
C HIS A 440 -4.41 17.18 -7.36
N ARG A 441 -4.38 15.89 -7.70
CA ARG A 441 -5.06 15.37 -8.89
C ARG A 441 -6.53 15.04 -8.58
N ASP A 442 -7.33 15.01 -9.64
CA ASP A 442 -8.74 14.61 -9.62
C ASP A 442 -8.95 13.10 -9.87
N PHE A 443 -7.89 12.30 -9.69
CA PHE A 443 -7.94 10.84 -9.69
C PHE A 443 -7.02 10.26 -8.59
N ARG A 444 -7.13 8.96 -8.33
CA ARG A 444 -6.26 8.25 -7.37
C ARG A 444 -5.63 7.04 -8.02
N LYS A 445 -4.31 6.93 -7.90
CA LYS A 445 -3.52 5.75 -8.27
C LYS A 445 -2.60 5.40 -7.11
N PRO A 446 -2.34 4.12 -6.85
CA PRO A 446 -1.32 3.72 -5.91
C PRO A 446 0.04 4.33 -6.30
N LEU A 447 0.85 4.65 -5.30
CA LEU A 447 2.18 5.24 -5.49
C LEU A 447 3.21 4.43 -4.71
N VAL A 448 4.15 3.82 -5.43
CA VAL A 448 5.28 3.09 -4.86
C VAL A 448 6.49 4.00 -4.89
N ILE A 449 7.03 4.33 -3.71
CA ILE A 449 8.21 5.18 -3.54
C ILE A 449 9.33 4.32 -2.95
N PHE A 450 10.42 4.19 -3.68
CA PHE A 450 11.67 3.66 -3.13
C PHE A 450 12.35 4.77 -2.34
N THR A 451 12.12 4.77 -1.03
CA THR A 451 12.60 5.84 -0.14
C THR A 451 14.07 5.63 0.21
N PRO A 452 14.84 6.70 0.44
CA PRO A 452 16.26 6.55 0.72
C PRO A 452 16.54 6.15 2.17
N LYS A 453 17.75 5.65 2.40
CA LYS A 453 18.32 5.42 3.74
C LYS A 453 19.48 6.38 4.02
N SER A 454 20.58 6.27 3.30
CA SER A 454 21.74 7.18 3.41
C SER A 454 21.41 8.64 3.01
N LEU A 455 20.57 8.85 1.99
CA LEU A 455 20.24 10.21 1.54
C LEU A 455 19.48 11.02 2.59
N LEU A 456 18.88 10.38 3.60
CA LEU A 456 18.22 11.06 4.71
C LEU A 456 19.14 12.04 5.45
N ARG A 457 20.47 11.85 5.36
CA ARG A 457 21.48 12.70 6.01
C ARG A 457 22.61 13.13 5.07
N ASN A 458 22.51 12.85 3.77
CA ASN A 458 23.55 13.20 2.82
C ASN A 458 23.51 14.71 2.55
N ARG A 459 24.65 15.40 2.73
CA ARG A 459 24.75 16.85 2.54
C ARG A 459 24.55 17.31 1.10
N MET A 460 24.76 16.42 0.13
CA MET A 460 24.46 16.70 -1.28
C MET A 460 22.97 16.51 -1.59
N ALA A 461 22.25 15.73 -0.79
CA ALA A 461 20.83 15.42 -0.99
C ALA A 461 19.93 16.39 -0.22
N VAL A 462 20.11 17.69 -0.46
CA VAL A 462 19.30 18.78 0.10
C VAL A 462 18.59 19.56 -1.01
N SER A 463 17.56 20.32 -0.65
CA SER A 463 16.83 21.19 -1.58
C SER A 463 16.76 22.62 -1.08
N LYS A 464 16.78 23.57 -2.01
CA LYS A 464 16.51 24.98 -1.73
C LYS A 464 15.01 25.20 -1.54
N LEU A 465 14.62 26.24 -0.82
CA LEU A 465 13.21 26.55 -0.57
C LEU A 465 12.43 26.81 -1.87
N SER A 466 13.05 27.48 -2.84
CA SER A 466 12.46 27.73 -4.17
C SER A 466 12.12 26.46 -4.96
N CYS A 467 12.76 25.33 -4.65
CA CYS A 467 12.44 24.06 -5.30
C CYS A 467 11.05 23.51 -4.91
N PHE A 468 10.46 24.00 -3.81
CA PHE A 468 9.15 23.58 -3.31
C PHE A 468 7.99 24.42 -3.87
N GLU A 469 8.30 25.48 -4.61
CA GLU A 469 7.31 26.33 -5.29
C GLU A 469 6.93 25.80 -6.67
N GLY A 470 7.65 24.78 -7.17
CA GLY A 470 7.43 24.17 -8.48
C GLY A 470 6.53 22.94 -8.43
N GLY A 471 6.91 21.91 -9.19
CA GLY A 471 6.21 20.64 -9.24
C GLY A 471 7.16 19.45 -9.35
N PHE A 472 6.61 18.25 -9.30
CA PHE A 472 7.37 17.02 -9.44
C PHE A 472 8.09 16.94 -10.80
N GLN A 473 9.38 16.61 -10.78
CA GLN A 473 10.22 16.43 -11.95
C GLN A 473 10.46 14.93 -12.18
N PRO A 474 9.84 14.31 -13.21
CA PRO A 474 10.01 12.87 -13.46
C PRO A 474 11.39 12.51 -14.03
N VAL A 475 12.07 13.49 -14.65
CA VAL A 475 13.46 13.42 -15.08
C VAL A 475 14.14 14.70 -14.61
N ILE A 476 15.28 14.60 -13.93
CA ILE A 476 16.09 15.75 -13.56
C ILE A 476 17.36 15.75 -14.42
N GLY A 477 17.56 16.86 -15.13
CA GLY A 477 18.72 17.08 -16.00
C GLY A 477 20.03 17.29 -15.23
N GLU A 478 21.10 17.53 -15.98
CA GLU A 478 22.41 17.89 -15.44
C GLU A 478 22.33 19.20 -14.63
N VAL A 479 23.03 19.23 -13.49
CA VAL A 479 23.04 20.38 -12.58
C VAL A 479 24.34 21.17 -12.63
N MET A 480 25.44 20.56 -13.10
CA MET A 480 26.70 21.26 -13.31
C MET A 480 26.73 21.95 -14.67
N SER A 481 27.24 23.19 -14.69
CA SER A 481 27.50 23.89 -15.96
C SER A 481 28.57 23.15 -16.75
N HIS A 482 28.35 22.97 -18.05
CA HIS A 482 29.25 22.27 -18.95
C HIS A 482 29.06 22.75 -20.40
N ASP A 483 30.02 22.42 -21.25
CA ASP A 483 29.93 22.63 -22.70
C ASP A 483 29.31 21.38 -23.34
N HIS A 484 28.10 21.53 -23.90
CA HIS A 484 27.37 20.46 -24.59
C HIS A 484 28.21 19.76 -25.67
N ALA A 485 29.13 20.48 -26.34
CA ALA A 485 29.97 19.91 -27.39
C ALA A 485 31.06 18.96 -26.87
N GLN A 486 31.42 19.03 -25.58
CA GLN A 486 32.44 18.17 -24.96
C GLN A 486 31.88 16.88 -24.38
N VAL A 487 30.55 16.77 -24.28
CA VAL A 487 29.88 15.62 -23.67
C VAL A 487 30.02 14.39 -24.56
N LYS A 488 30.68 13.36 -24.04
CA LYS A 488 30.87 12.06 -24.69
C LYS A 488 29.92 11.00 -24.17
N ARG A 489 29.48 11.11 -22.92
CA ARG A 489 28.59 10.15 -22.25
C ARG A 489 27.48 10.83 -21.50
N VAL A 490 26.28 10.27 -21.60
CA VAL A 490 25.11 10.61 -20.79
C VAL A 490 24.77 9.39 -19.95
N VAL A 491 24.94 9.51 -18.64
CA VAL A 491 24.67 8.45 -17.66
C VAL A 491 23.32 8.75 -17.01
N ILE A 492 22.32 7.92 -17.33
CA ILE A 492 21.02 7.93 -16.68
C ILE A 492 21.09 6.99 -15.48
N SER A 493 20.63 7.47 -14.33
CA SER A 493 20.56 6.71 -13.09
C SER A 493 19.26 7.01 -12.35
N SER A 494 18.94 6.23 -11.32
CA SER A 494 17.78 6.47 -10.45
C SER A 494 18.14 6.21 -9.00
N GLY A 495 17.62 7.02 -8.07
CA GLY A 495 17.93 6.88 -6.65
C GLY A 495 19.36 7.24 -6.28
N LYS A 496 19.84 6.66 -5.16
CA LYS A 496 21.07 7.12 -4.48
C LYS A 496 22.35 7.00 -5.30
N VAL A 497 22.43 6.10 -6.28
CA VAL A 497 23.63 5.88 -7.09
C VAL A 497 24.04 7.13 -7.87
N TYR A 498 23.11 8.05 -8.14
CA TYR A 498 23.42 9.37 -8.68
C TYR A 498 24.49 10.11 -7.85
N TYR A 499 24.42 10.04 -6.51
CA TYR A 499 25.36 10.75 -5.65
C TYR A 499 26.73 10.08 -5.63
N ASP A 500 26.79 8.75 -5.73
CA ASP A 500 28.05 8.01 -5.86
C ASP A 500 28.74 8.37 -7.21
N LEU A 501 27.95 8.49 -8.28
CA LEU A 501 28.41 8.92 -9.59
C LEU A 501 28.85 10.39 -9.60
N LEU A 502 28.12 11.27 -8.92
CA LEU A 502 28.43 12.69 -8.82
C LEU A 502 29.78 12.91 -8.12
N GLU A 503 30.02 12.20 -7.02
CA GLU A 503 31.29 12.25 -6.29
C GLU A 503 32.44 11.69 -7.15
N ALA A 504 32.25 10.54 -7.78
CA ALA A 504 33.28 9.91 -8.62
C ALA A 504 33.59 10.69 -9.91
N ARG A 505 32.60 11.40 -10.47
CA ARG A 505 32.79 12.24 -11.66
C ARG A 505 33.78 13.39 -11.38
N GLY A 506 33.71 13.99 -10.19
CA GLY A 506 34.43 15.23 -9.87
C GLY A 506 34.12 16.34 -10.89
N ASP A 507 35.16 17.02 -11.37
CA ASP A 507 35.04 18.17 -12.27
C ASP A 507 34.97 17.81 -13.77
N ARG A 508 34.87 16.52 -14.11
CA ARG A 508 34.81 16.06 -15.50
C ARG A 508 33.63 16.67 -16.25
N GLN A 509 33.92 17.22 -17.43
CA GLN A 509 32.94 17.88 -18.31
C GLN A 509 32.46 16.98 -19.46
N ASP A 510 33.13 15.84 -19.68
CA ASP A 510 32.84 14.91 -20.77
C ASP A 510 31.71 13.91 -20.43
N VAL A 511 31.22 13.92 -19.20
CA VAL A 511 30.17 13.02 -18.70
C VAL A 511 29.04 13.81 -18.05
N VAL A 512 27.83 13.62 -18.53
CA VAL A 512 26.59 14.20 -17.99
C VAL A 512 25.83 13.16 -17.18
N LEU A 513 25.31 13.56 -16.02
CA LEU A 513 24.49 12.72 -15.15
C LEU A 513 23.02 13.16 -15.20
N LEU A 514 22.13 12.26 -15.62
CA LEU A 514 20.69 12.44 -15.60
C LEU A 514 20.05 11.54 -14.55
N ARG A 515 18.95 12.01 -13.95
CA ARG A 515 18.17 11.25 -12.97
C ARG A 515 16.79 10.92 -13.51
N LEU A 516 16.45 9.64 -13.51
CA LEU A 516 15.10 9.15 -13.74
C LEU A 516 14.40 8.99 -12.38
N GLU A 517 13.52 9.93 -12.04
CA GLU A 517 12.82 9.95 -10.75
C GLU A 517 11.52 9.14 -10.79
N GLN A 518 10.90 9.03 -11.97
CA GLN A 518 9.71 8.23 -12.20
C GLN A 518 9.97 7.13 -13.24
N TYR A 519 9.83 5.88 -12.81
CA TYR A 519 9.88 4.72 -13.69
C TYR A 519 8.56 4.53 -14.43
N TYR A 520 7.43 4.66 -13.72
CA TYR A 520 6.12 4.35 -14.28
C TYR A 520 5.02 5.32 -13.81
N PRO A 521 4.14 5.81 -14.69
CA PRO A 521 4.27 5.81 -16.16
C PRO A 521 5.60 6.41 -16.62
N PHE A 522 6.17 5.95 -17.73
CA PHE A 522 7.52 6.33 -18.13
C PHE A 522 7.54 7.70 -18.84
N PRO A 523 8.42 8.64 -18.46
CA PRO A 523 8.45 10.01 -19.00
C PRO A 523 9.19 10.10 -20.35
N GLU A 524 8.69 9.41 -21.38
CA GLU A 524 9.40 9.23 -22.66
C GLU A 524 9.80 10.56 -23.33
N GLU A 525 8.86 11.49 -23.46
CA GLU A 525 9.09 12.78 -24.13
C GLU A 525 10.00 13.71 -23.34
N ILE A 526 9.89 13.70 -22.01
CA ILE A 526 10.72 14.53 -21.14
C ILE A 526 12.17 14.03 -21.20
N LEU A 527 12.37 12.71 -21.13
CA LEU A 527 13.71 12.13 -21.31
C LEU A 527 14.28 12.40 -22.70
N ALA A 528 13.46 12.31 -23.76
CA ALA A 528 13.90 12.61 -25.11
C ALA A 528 14.40 14.06 -25.25
N LYS A 529 13.70 15.02 -24.63
CA LYS A 529 14.12 16.45 -24.62
C LYS A 529 15.45 16.65 -23.92
N GLU A 530 15.72 15.93 -22.82
CA GLU A 530 17.02 15.98 -22.14
C GLU A 530 18.14 15.35 -22.98
N LEU A 531 17.87 14.20 -23.60
CA LEU A 531 18.82 13.49 -24.46
C LEU A 531 19.19 14.26 -25.74
N ALA A 532 18.24 15.00 -26.31
CA ALA A 532 18.45 15.80 -27.53
C ALA A 532 19.52 16.90 -27.37
N LYS A 533 19.86 17.27 -26.12
CA LYS A 533 20.95 18.21 -25.80
C LYS A 533 22.34 17.63 -26.07
N TYR A 534 22.46 16.31 -26.26
CA TYR A 534 23.74 15.59 -26.37
C TYR A 534 23.77 14.65 -27.60
N PRO A 535 23.71 15.18 -28.83
CA PRO A 535 23.47 14.39 -30.06
C PRO A 535 24.55 13.36 -30.39
N SER A 536 25.76 13.49 -29.82
CA SER A 536 26.91 12.62 -30.09
C SER A 536 27.31 11.73 -28.91
N ALA A 537 26.58 11.80 -27.79
CA ALA A 537 26.96 11.10 -26.57
C ALA A 537 26.47 9.64 -26.56
N GLU A 538 27.29 8.76 -26.00
CA GLU A 538 26.88 7.40 -25.62
C GLU A 538 25.89 7.47 -24.45
N VAL A 539 24.77 6.76 -24.54
CA VAL A 539 23.75 6.70 -23.48
C VAL A 539 23.97 5.46 -22.64
N ILE A 540 24.15 5.65 -21.33
CA ILE A 540 24.42 4.60 -20.35
C ILE A 540 23.29 4.61 -19.31
N TRP A 541 22.77 3.43 -18.97
CA TRP A 541 22.01 3.22 -17.75
C TRP A 541 22.95 2.70 -16.66
N CYS A 542 23.08 3.45 -15.57
CA CYS A 542 23.85 3.05 -14.41
C CYS A 542 22.93 2.76 -13.22
N GLN A 543 23.06 1.58 -12.64
CA GLN A 543 22.30 1.19 -11.45
C GLN A 543 23.18 0.44 -10.44
N GLU A 544 22.81 0.49 -9.17
CA GLU A 544 23.52 -0.23 -8.11
C GLU A 544 22.99 -1.67 -7.96
N GLU A 545 21.76 -1.93 -8.38
CA GLU A 545 21.15 -3.25 -8.34
C GLU A 545 21.85 -4.22 -9.31
N HIS A 546 21.75 -5.52 -9.04
CA HIS A 546 22.22 -6.57 -9.94
C HIS A 546 21.51 -6.49 -11.30
N PHE A 547 22.14 -7.00 -12.35
CA PHE A 547 21.62 -6.93 -13.73
C PHE A 547 20.19 -7.48 -13.87
N ASN A 548 19.87 -8.55 -13.13
CA ASN A 548 18.55 -9.18 -13.07
C ASN A 548 17.58 -8.53 -12.06
N MET A 549 17.90 -7.34 -11.54
CA MET A 549 17.15 -6.59 -10.54
C MET A 549 17.09 -5.10 -10.92
N GLY A 550 16.42 -4.29 -10.11
CA GLY A 550 16.38 -2.85 -10.33
C GLY A 550 15.55 -2.47 -11.56
N GLY A 551 15.96 -1.40 -12.24
CA GLY A 551 15.20 -0.81 -13.34
C GLY A 551 15.51 -1.39 -14.73
N TRP A 552 16.67 -2.05 -14.91
CA TRP A 552 17.28 -2.29 -16.22
C TRP A 552 16.35 -2.87 -17.29
N ASP A 553 15.78 -4.05 -17.05
CA ASP A 553 14.94 -4.75 -18.04
C ASP A 553 13.70 -3.93 -18.42
N PHE A 554 13.19 -3.13 -17.49
CA PHE A 554 12.04 -2.27 -17.72
C PHE A 554 12.42 -1.00 -18.49
N VAL A 555 13.51 -0.31 -18.10
CA VAL A 555 13.86 0.99 -18.67
C VAL A 555 14.53 0.87 -20.03
N ARG A 556 15.27 -0.20 -20.31
CA ARG A 556 16.02 -0.37 -21.56
C ARG A 556 15.18 -0.08 -22.82
N PRO A 557 14.05 -0.78 -23.09
CA PRO A 557 13.27 -0.51 -24.30
C PRO A 557 12.64 0.89 -24.32
N ARG A 558 12.41 1.49 -23.15
CA ARG A 558 11.78 2.81 -23.01
C ARG A 558 12.79 3.94 -23.24
N ILE A 559 14.01 3.81 -22.71
CA ILE A 559 15.13 4.70 -22.99
C ILE A 559 15.47 4.65 -24.48
N GLU A 560 15.54 3.46 -25.09
CA GLU A 560 15.80 3.33 -26.53
C GLU A 560 14.71 4.01 -27.37
N LYS A 561 13.45 4.03 -26.90
CA LYS A 561 12.38 4.80 -27.54
C LYS A 561 12.57 6.31 -27.38
N SER A 562 12.93 6.80 -26.20
CA SER A 562 13.31 8.21 -25.98
C SER A 562 14.52 8.64 -26.83
N MET A 563 15.52 7.78 -26.99
CA MET A 563 16.67 8.00 -27.88
C MET A 563 16.23 8.17 -29.32
N LYS A 564 15.30 7.32 -29.82
CA LYS A 564 14.73 7.46 -31.16
C LYS A 564 13.99 8.79 -31.34
N LEU A 565 13.19 9.20 -30.35
CA LEU A 565 12.51 10.50 -30.35
C LEU A 565 13.51 11.68 -30.37
N ALA A 566 14.66 11.52 -29.71
CA ALA A 566 15.75 12.48 -29.70
C ALA A 566 16.68 12.42 -30.94
N ASN A 567 16.37 11.56 -31.93
CA ASN A 567 17.21 11.29 -33.11
C ASN A 567 18.63 10.77 -32.79
N LEU A 568 18.80 10.10 -31.64
CA LEU A 568 20.05 9.43 -31.28
C LEU A 568 20.12 8.03 -31.91
N LYS A 569 21.33 7.62 -32.29
CA LYS A 569 21.62 6.27 -32.80
C LYS A 569 22.25 5.41 -31.70
N GLY A 570 22.17 4.09 -31.86
CA GLY A 570 22.77 3.12 -30.93
C GLY A 570 21.76 2.48 -29.99
N VAL A 571 22.29 1.84 -28.95
CA VAL A 571 21.53 1.19 -27.88
C VAL A 571 22.03 1.71 -26.54
N VAL A 572 21.17 1.71 -25.52
CA VAL A 572 21.59 2.07 -24.17
C VAL A 572 22.53 0.99 -23.62
N ALA A 573 23.68 1.41 -23.08
CA ALA A 573 24.62 0.50 -22.44
C ALA A 573 24.26 0.29 -20.96
N TYR A 574 24.46 -0.91 -20.44
CA TYR A 574 24.30 -1.22 -19.02
C TYR A 574 25.63 -1.12 -18.29
N ILE A 575 25.65 -0.40 -17.17
CA ILE A 575 26.75 -0.44 -16.20
C ILE A 575 26.15 -0.62 -14.79
N GLY A 576 26.52 -1.70 -14.11
CA GLY A 576 26.02 -1.99 -12.77
C GLY A 576 26.61 -3.28 -12.24
N ARG A 577 26.00 -3.83 -11.18
CA ARG A 577 26.39 -5.14 -10.64
C ARG A 577 26.07 -6.26 -11.63
N ALA A 578 26.80 -7.37 -11.55
CA ALA A 578 26.52 -8.58 -12.33
C ALA A 578 25.16 -9.19 -11.93
N GLU A 579 24.73 -10.29 -12.55
CA GLU A 579 23.57 -11.03 -12.05
C GLU A 579 23.86 -11.68 -10.69
N SER A 580 22.83 -11.81 -9.85
CA SER A 580 22.92 -12.52 -8.58
C SER A 580 21.59 -13.15 -8.19
N ALA A 581 21.66 -14.28 -7.49
CA ALA A 581 20.50 -14.88 -6.84
C ALA A 581 20.11 -14.12 -5.56
N SER A 582 21.11 -13.63 -4.82
CA SER A 582 20.93 -12.82 -3.61
C SER A 582 20.73 -11.35 -3.99
N THR A 583 19.87 -10.63 -3.26
CA THR A 583 19.63 -9.20 -3.47
C THR A 583 20.90 -8.37 -3.31
N ALA A 584 21.77 -8.69 -2.35
CA ALA A 584 23.03 -7.99 -2.11
C ALA A 584 24.14 -8.96 -1.63
N ALA A 585 25.38 -8.49 -1.69
CA ALA A 585 26.53 -9.16 -1.07
C ALA A 585 26.37 -9.21 0.47
N GLY A 586 26.77 -10.33 1.08
CA GLY A 586 26.65 -10.56 2.53
C GLY A 586 27.74 -9.90 3.39
N TYR A 587 28.78 -9.33 2.80
CA TYR A 587 29.88 -8.68 3.53
C TYR A 587 30.36 -7.40 2.83
N ALA A 588 30.76 -6.42 3.64
CA ALA A 588 31.06 -5.06 3.19
C ALA A 588 32.16 -4.96 2.13
N ARG A 589 33.18 -5.82 2.20
CA ARG A 589 34.29 -5.81 1.23
C ARG A 589 33.82 -6.13 -0.19
N ALA A 590 33.00 -7.17 -0.38
CA ALA A 590 32.47 -7.49 -1.71
C ALA A 590 31.56 -6.38 -2.23
N HIS A 591 30.71 -5.83 -1.36
CA HIS A 591 29.86 -4.69 -1.72
C HIS A 591 30.68 -3.50 -2.26
N GLU A 592 31.79 -3.17 -1.60
CA GLU A 592 32.70 -2.09 -2.00
C GLU A 592 33.44 -2.41 -3.31
N GLU A 593 33.93 -3.63 -3.47
CA GLU A 593 34.60 -4.10 -4.70
C GLU A 593 33.64 -4.01 -5.91
N GLU A 594 32.39 -4.45 -5.74
CA GLU A 594 31.33 -4.32 -6.74
C GLU A 594 31.01 -2.85 -7.06
N ARG A 595 30.87 -2.01 -6.02
CA ARG A 595 30.58 -0.59 -6.19
C ARG A 595 31.67 0.09 -7.01
N LYS A 596 32.91 -0.07 -6.58
CA LYS A 596 34.07 0.49 -7.27
C LYS A 596 34.15 -0.01 -8.72
N CYS A 597 33.91 -1.30 -8.96
CA CYS A 597 33.97 -1.89 -10.30
C CYS A 597 33.03 -1.21 -11.30
N PHE A 598 31.75 -0.99 -10.93
CA PHE A 598 30.83 -0.33 -11.87
C PHE A 598 31.08 1.18 -11.97
N ILE A 599 31.46 1.85 -10.88
CA ILE A 599 31.81 3.28 -10.90
C ILE A 599 33.01 3.53 -11.81
N ASP A 600 34.09 2.75 -11.67
CA ASP A 600 35.28 2.87 -12.52
C ASP A 600 34.93 2.66 -14.01
N LYS A 601 34.03 1.70 -14.31
CA LYS A 601 33.55 1.45 -15.69
C LYS A 601 32.78 2.62 -16.29
N VAL A 602 32.02 3.39 -15.50
CA VAL A 602 31.29 4.57 -16.01
C VAL A 602 32.26 5.62 -16.54
N PHE A 603 33.41 5.80 -15.89
CA PHE A 603 34.38 6.87 -16.18
C PHE A 603 35.63 6.41 -16.94
N ALA A 604 35.72 5.11 -17.28
CA ALA A 604 36.84 4.49 -18.00
C ALA A 604 37.04 5.00 -19.43
#